data_AF-A0A2V7P5R2-F1
#
_entry.id   AF-A0A2V7P5R2-F1
#
_cell.length_a   1.000
_cell.length_b   1.000
_cell.length_c   1.000
_cell.angle_alpha   90.00
_cell.angle_beta   90.00
_cell.angle_gamma   90.00
#
_symmetry.space_group_name_H-M   'P 1'
#
loop_
_entity.id
_entity.type
_entity.pdbx_description
1 polymer ?
#
loop_
_entity_poly.entity_id
_entity_poly.type
_entity_poly.pdbx_seq_one_letter_code
_entity_poly.pdbx_strand_id
1 'polypeptide(L)'
;MAAHVPPAEIETIYLFRPLKREGREWGTAVVTRSAAGGEGAGRLRVYTARYMLVVRGKERGRSKVEVQEVALSPAEVLAQVMQATADRTGDQEPPVALDRSAWYDG
;
A
#
# COMPACT_ATOMS: atom_id res chain seq x y z
N MET A 1 -8.08 12.99 -7.81
CA MET A 1 -8.98 12.04 -7.12
C MET A 1 -8.51 10.65 -7.52
N ALA A 2 -7.91 9.87 -6.60
CA ALA A 2 -7.48 8.51 -6.96
C ALA A 2 -8.73 7.67 -7.22
N ALA A 3 -9.02 7.45 -8.49
CA ALA A 3 -10.09 6.58 -8.94
C ALA A 3 -9.86 5.17 -8.37
N HIS A 4 -10.94 4.53 -7.94
CA HIS A 4 -10.99 3.14 -7.48
C HIS A 4 -9.96 2.27 -8.22
N VAL A 5 -9.05 1.65 -7.48
CA VAL A 5 -8.21 0.56 -8.00
C VAL A 5 -9.09 -0.69 -7.98
N PRO A 6 -9.48 -1.26 -9.14
CA PRO A 6 -10.29 -2.46 -9.17
C PRO A 6 -9.53 -3.62 -8.53
N PRO A 7 -10.13 -4.39 -7.61
CA PRO A 7 -9.44 -5.51 -6.95
C PRO A 7 -8.85 -6.52 -7.95
N ALA A 8 -9.54 -6.72 -9.07
CA ALA A 8 -9.12 -7.63 -10.14
C ALA A 8 -7.81 -7.22 -10.82
N GLU A 9 -7.44 -5.94 -10.76
CA GLU A 9 -6.24 -5.39 -11.38
C GLU A 9 -5.05 -5.30 -10.41
N ILE A 10 -5.28 -5.52 -9.10
CA ILE A 10 -4.23 -5.47 -8.10
C ILE A 10 -3.26 -6.63 -8.32
N GLU A 11 -1.99 -6.29 -8.49
CA GLU A 11 -0.89 -7.24 -8.69
C GLU A 11 -0.22 -7.59 -7.36
N THR A 12 0.05 -6.59 -6.51
CA THR A 12 0.73 -6.80 -5.23
C THR A 12 0.35 -5.70 -4.25
N ILE A 13 0.23 -6.09 -2.98
CA ILE A 13 0.07 -5.19 -1.85
C ILE A 13 1.31 -5.32 -0.97
N TYR A 14 2.12 -4.27 -0.89
CA TYR A 14 3.22 -4.17 0.07
C TYR A 14 2.72 -3.49 1.34
N LEU A 15 2.49 -4.29 2.38
CA LEU A 15 1.95 -3.83 3.65
C LEU A 15 3.05 -3.49 4.64
N PHE A 16 3.08 -2.22 5.09
CA PHE A 16 4.00 -1.77 6.12
C PHE A 16 3.37 -1.98 7.51
N ARG A 17 4.20 -2.22 8.52
CA ARG A 17 3.74 -2.29 9.91
C ARG A 17 3.02 -1.00 10.30
N PRO A 18 1.80 -1.09 10.87
CA PRO A 18 1.11 0.10 11.35
C PRO A 18 1.81 0.73 12.55
N LEU A 19 1.93 2.06 12.55
CA LEU A 19 2.35 2.83 13.71
C LEU A 19 1.17 2.94 14.69
N LYS A 20 1.38 2.55 15.95
CA LYS A 20 0.36 2.65 17.01
C LYS A 20 0.82 3.61 18.09
N ARG A 21 0.03 4.66 18.34
CA ARG A 21 0.33 5.66 19.37
C ARG A 21 -0.95 6.36 19.82
N GLU A 22 -1.04 6.66 21.12
CA GLU A 22 -2.11 7.51 21.69
C GLU A 22 -3.53 7.08 21.30
N GLY A 23 -3.80 5.77 21.28
CA GLY A 23 -5.13 5.23 20.96
C GLY A 23 -5.52 5.33 19.48
N ARG A 24 -4.55 5.58 18.60
CA ARG A 24 -4.70 5.61 17.15
C ARG A 24 -3.72 4.66 16.48
N GLU A 25 -4.10 4.21 15.29
CA GLU A 25 -3.32 3.36 14.41
C GLU A 25 -3.19 4.07 13.05
N TRP A 26 -1.98 4.09 12.49
CA TRP A 26 -1.71 4.59 11.15
C TRP A 26 -1.07 3.49 10.35
N GLY A 27 -1.66 3.13 9.21
CA GLY A 27 -1.07 2.14 8.31
C GLY A 27 -0.73 2.76 6.96
N THR A 28 0.28 2.17 6.32
CA THR A 28 0.65 2.46 4.94
C THR A 28 0.71 1.17 4.15
N ALA A 29 0.18 1.18 2.95
CA ALA A 29 0.36 0.13 1.97
C ALA A 29 0.79 0.74 0.64
N VAL A 30 1.68 0.06 -0.08
CA VAL A 30 1.93 0.34 -1.48
C VAL A 30 1.21 -0.70 -2.31
N VAL A 31 0.27 -0.26 -3.15
CA VAL A 31 -0.57 -1.11 -3.98
C VAL A 31 -0.15 -0.94 -5.43
N THR A 32 0.03 -2.03 -6.14
CA THR A 32 0.34 -2.02 -7.57
C THR A 32 -0.82 -2.56 -8.37
N ARG A 33 -1.01 -2.00 -9.57
CA ARG A 33 -1.81 -2.64 -10.62
C ARG A 33 -1.12 -2.57 -11.96
N SER A 34 -1.43 -3.51 -12.83
CA SER A 34 -1.02 -3.47 -14.22
C SER A 34 -1.50 -2.19 -14.92
N ALA A 35 -0.61 -1.52 -15.65
CA ALA A 35 -0.98 -0.41 -16.50
C ALA A 35 -1.57 -0.94 -17.83
N ALA A 36 -2.81 -0.57 -18.13
CA ALA A 36 -3.49 -1.01 -19.35
C ALA A 36 -2.97 -0.27 -20.60
N GLY A 37 -2.37 -1.00 -21.54
CA GLY A 37 -2.11 -0.59 -22.92
C GLY A 37 -1.23 0.67 -23.14
N GLY A 38 -0.83 0.90 -24.39
CA GLY A 38 -0.07 2.10 -24.79
C GLY A 38 1.36 2.17 -24.22
N GLU A 39 1.86 3.38 -23.96
CA GLU A 39 3.23 3.63 -23.46
C GLU A 39 3.54 3.01 -22.07
N GLY A 40 2.51 2.57 -21.35
CA GLY A 40 2.63 1.93 -20.04
C GLY A 40 2.59 0.40 -20.05
N ALA A 41 2.47 -0.24 -21.21
CA ALA A 41 2.36 -1.70 -21.28
C ALA A 41 3.54 -2.39 -20.59
N GLY A 42 3.25 -3.36 -19.71
CA GLY A 42 4.26 -4.07 -18.92
C GLY A 42 4.79 -3.30 -17.69
N ARG A 43 4.26 -2.11 -17.39
CA ARG A 43 4.57 -1.35 -16.18
C ARG A 43 3.45 -1.44 -15.15
N LEU A 44 3.79 -1.15 -13.90
CA LEU A 44 2.88 -1.06 -12.78
C LEU A 44 2.56 0.40 -12.47
N ARG A 45 1.27 0.71 -12.33
CA ARG A 45 0.86 1.93 -11.61
C ARG A 45 1.00 1.66 -10.12
N VAL A 46 1.64 2.58 -9.42
CA VAL A 46 1.97 2.45 -8.00
C VAL A 46 1.15 3.45 -7.22
N TYR A 47 0.43 2.95 -6.22
CA TYR A 47 -0.38 3.75 -5.32
C TYR A 47 0.19 3.64 -3.91
N THR A 48 0.27 4.77 -3.21
CA THR A 48 0.41 4.76 -1.75
C THR A 48 -0.96 4.94 -1.13
N ALA A 49 -1.42 3.94 -0.39
CA ALA A 49 -2.60 4.00 0.44
C ALA A 49 -2.18 4.23 1.90
N ARG A 50 -2.80 5.21 2.56
CA ARG A 50 -2.59 5.51 3.97
C ARG A 50 -3.92 5.55 4.68
N TYR A 51 -3.94 5.10 5.93
CA TYR A 51 -5.09 5.31 6.79
C TYR A 51 -4.67 5.79 8.17
N MET A 52 -5.62 6.39 8.87
CA MET A 52 -5.60 6.57 10.32
C MET A 52 -6.91 6.01 10.88
N LEU A 53 -6.82 5.18 11.92
CA LEU A 53 -7.96 4.60 12.62
C LEU A 53 -7.86 4.94 14.11
N VAL A 54 -8.94 5.48 14.68
CA VAL A 54 -9.05 5.65 16.13
C VAL A 54 -9.48 4.31 16.75
N VAL A 55 -8.60 3.71 17.56
CA VAL A 55 -8.81 2.36 18.12
C VAL A 55 -9.26 2.36 19.58
N ARG A 56 -9.13 3.48 20.30
CA ARG A 56 -9.55 3.63 21.72
C ARG A 56 -10.20 4.99 21.99
N GLY A 57 -11.01 5.05 23.06
CA GLY A 57 -11.67 6.27 23.53
C GLY A 57 -13.03 6.54 22.88
N LYS A 58 -13.62 7.71 23.18
CA LYS A 58 -14.98 8.08 22.72
C LYS A 58 -15.12 8.14 21.20
N GLU A 59 -14.01 8.35 20.50
CA GLU A 59 -13.96 8.48 19.03
C GLU A 59 -13.57 7.19 18.31
N ARG A 60 -13.55 6.05 19.03
CA ARG A 60 -13.23 4.75 18.46
C ARG A 60 -14.10 4.46 17.24
N GLY A 61 -13.48 3.95 16.19
CA GLY A 61 -14.12 3.62 14.91
C GLY A 61 -14.07 4.75 13.88
N ARG A 62 -13.71 5.98 14.27
CA ARG A 62 -13.43 7.04 13.27
C ARG A 62 -12.18 6.69 12.47
N SER A 63 -12.23 6.90 11.16
CA SER A 63 -11.11 6.65 10.27
C SER A 63 -10.91 7.78 9.25
N LYS A 64 -9.71 7.85 8.68
CA LYS A 64 -9.37 8.62 7.50
C LYS A 64 -8.59 7.72 6.55
N VAL A 65 -8.83 7.85 5.26
CA VAL A 65 -8.14 7.09 4.22
C VAL A 65 -7.71 8.04 3.12
N GLU A 66 -6.50 7.84 2.60
CA GLU A 66 -5.95 8.56 1.47
C GLU A 66 -5.31 7.55 0.52
N VAL A 67 -5.53 7.74 -0.78
CA VAL A 67 -4.85 6.98 -1.83
C VAL A 67 -4.30 7.97 -2.85
N GLN A 68 -3.03 7.80 -3.19
CA GLN A 68 -2.34 8.62 -4.16
C GLN A 68 -1.60 7.73 -5.16
N GLU A 69 -1.81 7.94 -6.46
CA GLU A 69 -0.93 7.38 -7.48
C GLU A 69 0.39 8.17 -7.46
N VAL A 70 1.50 7.47 -7.28
CA VAL A 70 2.82 8.09 -7.06
C VAL A 70 3.82 7.77 -8.15
N ALA A 71 3.62 6.71 -8.93
CA ALA A 71 4.56 6.32 -9.98
C ALA A 71 3.94 5.39 -11.04
N LEU A 72 4.65 5.32 -12.18
CA LEU A 72 4.54 4.27 -13.18
C LEU A 72 5.92 3.61 -13.30
N SER A 73 6.04 2.35 -12.90
CA SER A 73 7.34 1.68 -12.70
C SER A 73 7.38 0.27 -13.27
N PRO A 74 8.52 -0.21 -13.79
CA PRO A 74 8.75 -1.65 -13.95
C PRO A 74 8.64 -2.38 -12.59
N ALA A 75 8.22 -3.65 -12.63
CA ALA A 75 8.05 -4.47 -11.42
C ALA A 75 9.38 -4.71 -10.68
N GLU A 76 10.45 -4.95 -11.42
CA GLU A 76 11.80 -5.17 -10.87
C GLU A 76 12.32 -3.97 -10.07
N VAL A 77 12.07 -2.75 -10.56
CA VAL A 77 12.47 -1.51 -9.87
C VAL A 77 11.69 -1.37 -8.56
N LEU A 78 10.40 -1.69 -8.58
CA LEU A 78 9.59 -1.61 -7.36
C LEU A 78 10.05 -2.62 -6.31
N ALA A 79 10.30 -3.86 -6.71
CA ALA A 79 10.81 -4.90 -5.81
C ALA A 79 12.13 -4.46 -5.15
N GLN A 80 13.05 -3.87 -5.91
CA GLN A 80 14.30 -3.32 -5.39
C GLN A 80 14.07 -2.17 -4.40
N VAL A 81 13.13 -1.26 -4.68
CA VAL A 81 12.79 -0.16 -3.76
C VAL A 81 12.20 -0.68 -2.46
N MET A 82 11.32 -1.68 -2.50
CA MET A 82 10.73 -2.27 -1.30
C MET A 82 11.79 -2.95 -0.44
N GLN A 83 12.71 -3.69 -1.07
CA GLN A 83 13.84 -4.31 -0.39
C GLN A 83 14.77 -3.26 0.24
N ALA A 84 15.17 -2.25 -0.53
CA ALA A 84 16.04 -1.18 -0.04
C ALA A 84 15.37 -0.35 1.08
N THR A 85 14.04 -0.26 1.10
CA THR A 85 13.31 0.41 2.17
C THR A 85 13.46 -0.34 3.49
N ALA A 86 13.34 -1.67 3.45
CA ALA A 86 13.58 -2.54 4.60
C ALA A 86 15.01 -2.39 5.15
N ASP A 87 16.00 -2.34 4.26
CA ASP A 87 17.41 -2.29 4.63
C ASP A 87 17.79 -0.95 5.30
N ARG A 88 17.08 0.16 5.01
CA ARG A 88 17.44 1.53 5.46
C ARG A 88 16.79 1.97 6.76
N THR A 89 15.60 1.48 7.09
CA THR A 89 14.83 2.03 8.22
C THR A 89 15.36 1.63 9.58
N GLY A 90 16.27 0.65 9.69
CA GLY A 90 16.65 0.04 10.97
C GLY A 90 15.51 -0.72 11.67
N ASP A 91 14.28 -0.55 11.17
CA ASP A 91 13.08 -1.33 11.42
C ASP A 91 13.27 -2.69 10.74
N GLN A 92 13.30 -3.77 11.53
CA GLN A 92 13.79 -5.08 11.10
C GLN A 92 12.89 -5.84 10.13
N GLU A 93 11.76 -5.27 9.73
CA GLU A 93 10.78 -6.00 8.92
C GLU A 93 10.49 -5.29 7.60
N PRO A 94 10.83 -5.90 6.46
CA PRO A 94 10.40 -5.40 5.15
C PRO A 94 8.88 -5.31 5.10
N PRO A 95 8.32 -4.42 4.26
CA PRO A 95 6.89 -4.49 3.96
C PRO A 95 6.56 -5.88 3.41
N VAL A 96 5.52 -6.49 3.94
CA VAL A 96 5.10 -7.84 3.53
C VAL A 96 4.42 -7.73 2.17
N ALA A 97 4.90 -8.47 1.18
CA ALA A 97 4.24 -8.61 -0.10
C ALA A 97 3.07 -9.60 0.06
N LEU A 98 1.86 -9.11 -0.20
CA LEU A 98 0.61 -9.85 -0.11
C LEU A 98 -0.07 -9.89 -1.46
N ASP A 99 -0.73 -11.01 -1.74
CA ASP A 99 -1.71 -11.10 -2.80
C ASP A 99 -3.00 -10.34 -2.42
N ARG A 100 -3.79 -9.95 -3.42
CA ARG A 100 -5.09 -9.28 -3.22
C ARG A 100 -6.05 -10.06 -2.31
N SER A 101 -6.01 -11.40 -2.35
CA SER A 101 -6.85 -12.27 -1.50
C SER A 101 -6.75 -11.93 -0.02
N ALA A 102 -5.57 -11.47 0.44
CA ALA A 102 -5.37 -11.05 1.82
C ALA A 102 -6.28 -9.88 2.26
N TRP A 103 -6.82 -9.09 1.32
CA TRP A 103 -7.76 -8.00 1.60
C TRP A 103 -9.21 -8.33 1.21
N TYR A 104 -9.43 -9.24 0.27
CA TYR A 104 -10.75 -9.44 -0.36
C TYR A 104 -11.38 -10.81 -0.12
N ASP A 105 -10.64 -11.82 0.33
CA ASP A 105 -11.14 -13.19 0.50
C ASP A 105 -11.50 -13.53 1.98
N GLY A 106 -12.02 -12.54 2.71
CA GLY A 106 -12.43 -12.65 4.12
C GLY A 106 -13.80 -13.27 4.34
#